data_AF-A0A955TK34-F1
#
_entry.id   AF-A0A955TK34-F1
#
_cell.length_a   1.000
_cell.length_b   1.000
_cell.length_c   1.000
_cell.angle_alpha   90.00
_cell.angle_beta   90.00
_cell.angle_gamma   90.00
#
_symmetry.space_group_name_H-M   'P 1'
#
loop_
_entity.id
_entity.type
_entity.pdbx_description
1 polymer ?
#
loop_
_entity_poly.entity_id
_entity_poly.type
_entity_poly.pdbx_seq_one_letter_code
_entity_poly.pdbx_strand_id
1 'polypeptide(L)'
;MAKIDRVKDPVCGMMVDPLTAAGKFEHAGTMYYFCNPRCLDRFSHDPEGYLTGKHEQSMEAEPVKPGAKYICPMCPGVESPKPAACPKCGMALEPDMAAAPATKTEYVCPMHPEVIQDEPGSCPQCGMALEPREITLEEEENPELKDMTRRFWIGLVLAFPVF
;
A
#
# COMPACT_ATOMS: atom_id res chain seq x y z
N MET A 1 10.71 51.26 -7.53
CA MET A 1 10.23 49.88 -7.73
C MET A 1 9.71 49.35 -6.41
N ALA A 2 8.45 48.90 -6.33
CA ALA A 2 7.91 48.29 -5.11
C ALA A 2 8.58 46.92 -4.90
N LYS A 3 9.24 46.71 -3.76
CA LYS A 3 9.63 45.36 -3.32
C LYS A 3 8.34 44.60 -3.03
N ILE A 4 8.06 43.55 -3.80
CA ILE A 4 6.98 42.63 -3.49
C ILE A 4 7.61 41.55 -2.60
N ASP A 5 7.29 41.58 -1.31
CA ASP A 5 7.75 40.58 -0.36
C ASP A 5 6.98 39.27 -0.62
N ARG A 6 7.57 38.43 -1.47
CA ARG A 6 7.05 37.12 -1.86
C ARG A 6 7.11 36.15 -0.69
N VAL A 7 6.01 35.47 -0.42
CA VAL A 7 5.88 34.48 0.66
C VAL A 7 5.91 33.08 0.05
N LYS A 8 6.62 32.15 0.68
CA LYS A 8 6.74 30.77 0.19
C LYS A 8 5.46 29.98 0.49
N ASP A 9 4.91 29.31 -0.50
CA ASP A 9 3.82 28.33 -0.33
C ASP A 9 4.35 27.09 0.42
N PRO A 10 3.77 26.71 1.57
CA PRO A 10 4.24 25.59 2.38
C PRO A 10 3.97 24.21 1.78
N VAL A 11 3.11 24.09 0.75
CA VAL A 11 2.76 22.81 0.12
C VAL A 11 3.68 22.45 -1.04
N CYS A 12 4.01 23.44 -1.88
CA CYS A 12 4.80 23.21 -3.11
C CYS A 12 6.13 23.96 -3.13
N GLY A 13 6.37 24.85 -2.17
CA GLY A 13 7.58 25.67 -2.10
C GLY A 13 7.68 26.79 -3.13
N MET A 14 6.63 27.03 -3.91
CA MET A 14 6.58 28.12 -4.89
C MET A 14 6.47 29.48 -4.18
N MET A 15 7.15 30.50 -4.71
CA MET A 15 7.06 31.86 -4.20
C MET A 15 5.76 32.52 -4.69
N VAL A 16 4.90 32.91 -3.76
CA VAL A 16 3.59 33.50 -4.03
C VAL A 16 3.57 34.96 -3.60
N ASP A 17 2.98 35.80 -4.45
CA ASP A 17 2.74 37.20 -4.15
C ASP A 17 1.46 37.32 -3.29
N PRO A 18 1.51 37.84 -2.05
CA PRO A 18 0.35 37.90 -1.15
C PRO A 18 -0.87 38.67 -1.69
N LEU A 19 -0.61 39.61 -2.59
CA LEU A 19 -1.64 40.47 -3.21
C LEU A 19 -2.37 39.80 -4.37
N THR A 20 -1.80 38.75 -4.97
CA THR A 20 -2.35 38.04 -6.15
C THR A 20 -2.47 36.54 -5.91
N ALA A 21 -2.39 36.08 -4.66
CA ALA A 21 -2.46 34.68 -4.30
C ALA A 21 -3.80 34.06 -4.74
N ALA A 22 -3.74 32.86 -5.33
CA ALA A 22 -4.92 32.13 -5.80
C ALA A 22 -5.73 31.52 -4.63
N GLY A 23 -5.07 31.30 -3.48
CA GLY A 23 -5.71 30.82 -2.25
C GLY A 23 -5.04 31.40 -1.01
N LYS A 24 -5.81 31.55 0.06
CA LYS A 24 -5.35 31.99 1.39
C LYS A 24 -6.02 31.14 2.47
N PHE A 25 -5.28 30.78 3.50
CA PHE A 25 -5.78 29.99 4.63
C PHE A 25 -5.16 30.50 5.93
N GLU A 26 -5.97 30.66 6.97
CA GLU A 26 -5.49 31.08 8.29
C GLU A 26 -5.34 29.85 9.18
N HIS A 27 -4.16 29.64 9.76
CA HIS A 27 -3.92 28.56 10.72
C HIS A 27 -2.99 29.05 11.84
N ALA A 28 -3.37 28.78 13.09
CA ALA A 28 -2.64 29.23 14.29
C ALA A 28 -2.32 30.75 14.31
N GLY A 29 -3.24 31.57 13.79
CA GLY A 29 -3.07 33.03 13.71
C GLY A 29 -2.07 33.51 12.64
N THR A 30 -1.58 32.62 11.78
CA THR A 30 -0.72 32.95 10.64
C THR A 30 -1.49 32.76 9.34
N MET A 31 -1.44 33.78 8.47
CA MET A 31 -2.03 33.72 7.12
C MET A 31 -1.06 33.09 6.14
N TYR A 32 -1.45 31.96 5.56
CA TYR A 32 -0.70 31.25 4.53
C TYR A 32 -1.29 31.53 3.15
N TYR A 33 -0.42 31.69 2.15
CA TYR A 33 -0.76 32.00 0.77
C TYR A 33 -0.36 30.83 -0.14
N PHE A 34 -1.24 30.48 -1.07
CA PHE A 34 -1.08 29.32 -1.95
C PHE A 34 -1.07 29.71 -3.41
N CYS A 35 -0.26 29.01 -4.19
CA CYS A 35 -0.10 29.28 -5.61
C CYS A 35 -1.33 28.88 -6.44
N ASN A 36 -2.13 27.91 -5.96
CA ASN A 36 -3.26 27.33 -6.68
C ASN A 36 -4.30 26.72 -5.71
N PRO A 37 -5.59 26.58 -6.07
CA PRO A 37 -6.62 26.02 -5.19
C PRO A 37 -6.30 24.60 -4.70
N ARG A 38 -5.63 23.78 -5.51
CA ARG A 38 -5.19 22.44 -5.07
C ARG A 38 -4.18 22.48 -3.91
N CYS A 39 -3.32 23.50 -3.84
CA CYS A 39 -2.37 23.62 -2.74
C CYS A 39 -3.10 24.02 -1.46
N LEU A 40 -4.09 24.91 -1.55
CA LEU A 40 -4.97 25.23 -0.43
C LEU A 40 -5.74 24.01 0.07
N ASP A 41 -6.32 23.23 -0.84
CA ASP A 41 -7.08 22.01 -0.51
C ASP A 41 -6.21 21.01 0.27
N ARG A 42 -5.03 20.68 -0.26
CA ARG A 42 -4.04 19.82 0.41
C ARG A 42 -3.64 20.35 1.79
N PHE A 43 -3.36 21.64 1.91
CA PHE A 43 -2.99 22.24 3.19
C PHE A 43 -4.14 22.21 4.20
N SER A 44 -5.38 22.37 3.74
CA SER A 44 -6.55 22.34 4.63
C SER A 44 -6.83 20.96 5.23
N HIS A 45 -6.40 19.90 4.55
CA HIS A 45 -6.54 18.53 5.04
C HIS A 45 -5.53 18.17 6.14
N ASP A 46 -4.27 18.59 6.01
CA ASP A 46 -3.22 18.30 7.00
C ASP A 46 -2.26 19.48 7.22
N PRO A 47 -2.72 20.59 7.81
CA PRO A 47 -1.91 21.81 7.93
C PRO A 47 -0.65 21.59 8.78
N GLU A 48 -0.76 20.84 9.87
CA GLU A 48 0.37 20.58 10.76
C GLU A 48 1.48 19.78 10.08
N GLY A 49 1.18 18.81 9.20
CA GLY A 49 2.22 18.04 8.51
C GLY A 49 2.98 18.84 7.46
N TYR A 50 2.34 19.81 6.80
CA TYR A 50 3.06 20.74 5.91
C TYR A 50 3.92 21.74 6.71
N LEU A 51 3.48 22.17 7.90
CA LEU A 51 4.25 23.09 8.75
C LEU A 51 5.42 22.43 9.48
N THR A 52 5.29 21.15 9.82
CA THR A 52 6.33 20.37 10.51
C THR A 52 7.31 19.67 9.56
N GLY A 53 7.14 19.81 8.25
CA GLY A 53 8.00 19.18 7.24
C GLY A 53 7.75 17.67 7.06
N LYS A 54 6.76 17.10 7.75
CA LYS A 54 6.32 15.71 7.58
C LYS A 54 5.87 15.44 6.15
N HIS A 55 5.31 16.46 5.49
CA HIS A 55 4.93 16.37 4.08
C HIS A 55 6.05 16.59 3.06
N GLU A 56 7.16 17.23 3.44
CA GLU A 56 8.33 17.38 2.55
C GLU A 56 9.09 16.05 2.38
N GLN A 57 8.81 15.07 3.26
CA GLN A 57 9.35 13.70 3.21
C GLN A 57 8.40 12.68 2.57
N SER A 58 7.16 13.06 2.24
CA SER A 58 6.15 12.14 1.67
C SER A 58 5.87 12.39 0.18
N MET A 59 6.79 13.06 -0.52
CA MET A 59 7.02 12.74 -1.94
C MET A 59 7.75 11.39 -2.11
N GLU A 60 8.25 10.81 -1.02
CA GLU A 60 8.72 9.42 -0.96
C GLU A 60 7.61 8.51 -0.41
N ALA A 61 6.99 7.76 -1.34
CA ALA A 61 6.32 6.46 -1.20
C ALA A 61 5.44 6.16 0.04
N GLU A 62 4.17 5.86 -0.21
CA GLU A 62 3.25 5.15 0.69
C GLU A 62 3.90 3.90 1.34
N PRO A 63 3.46 3.46 2.54
CA PRO A 63 4.10 2.37 3.26
C PRO A 63 3.89 1.03 2.54
N VAL A 64 4.85 0.65 1.70
CA VAL A 64 4.93 -0.68 1.11
C VAL A 64 5.51 -1.64 2.15
N LYS A 65 4.89 -2.83 2.25
CA LYS A 65 5.21 -3.88 3.22
C LYS A 65 6.73 -4.15 3.32
N PRO A 66 7.30 -4.25 4.53
CA PRO A 66 8.72 -4.53 4.71
C PRO A 66 9.06 -5.92 4.13
N GLY A 67 10.05 -5.99 3.24
CA GLY A 67 10.57 -7.24 2.68
C GLY A 67 10.49 -7.38 1.16
N ALA A 68 9.89 -6.43 0.44
CA ALA A 68 9.93 -6.44 -1.02
C ALA A 68 11.35 -6.13 -1.53
N LYS A 69 11.85 -6.96 -2.45
CA LYS A 69 13.04 -6.66 -3.24
C LYS A 69 12.65 -5.64 -4.31
N TYR A 70 13.42 -4.58 -4.51
CA TYR A 70 13.15 -3.55 -5.50
C TYR A 70 14.14 -3.66 -6.64
N ILE A 71 13.66 -3.53 -7.89
CA ILE A 71 14.45 -3.68 -9.11
C ILE A 71 14.29 -2.46 -10.02
N CYS A 72 15.30 -2.21 -10.86
CA CYS A 72 15.22 -1.19 -11.91
C CYS A 72 14.96 -1.86 -13.27
N PRO A 73 13.76 -1.75 -13.88
CA PRO A 73 13.47 -2.40 -15.16
C PRO A 73 14.32 -1.86 -16.32
N MET A 74 14.80 -0.62 -16.20
CA MET A 74 15.66 0.02 -17.20
C MET A 74 17.16 -0.26 -17.00
N CYS A 75 17.56 -0.84 -15.87
CA CYS A 75 18.96 -1.06 -15.52
C CYS A 75 19.16 -2.49 -15.00
N PRO A 76 19.57 -3.45 -15.86
CA PRO A 76 19.83 -4.80 -15.42
C PRO A 76 20.89 -4.85 -14.31
N GLY A 77 20.64 -5.71 -13.32
CA GLY A 77 21.53 -5.93 -12.17
C GLY A 77 21.51 -4.84 -11.10
N VAL A 78 20.45 -4.02 -11.03
CA VAL A 78 20.24 -3.08 -9.91
C VAL A 78 19.09 -3.58 -9.05
N GLU A 79 19.39 -3.86 -7.78
CA GLU A 79 18.46 -4.38 -6.79
C GLU A 79 18.64 -3.66 -5.46
N SER A 80 17.57 -3.44 -4.70
CA SER A 80 17.64 -2.89 -3.34
C SER A 80 16.60 -3.52 -2.40
N PRO A 81 16.89 -3.62 -1.09
CA PRO A 81 15.92 -4.09 -0.09
C PRO A 81 14.92 -3.02 0.34
N LYS A 82 15.00 -1.80 -0.21
CA LYS A 82 14.20 -0.64 0.19
C LYS A 82 13.84 0.22 -1.04
N PRO A 83 12.70 0.94 -1.01
CA PRO A 83 12.41 1.95 -2.02
C PRO A 83 13.53 2.99 -2.03
N ALA A 84 14.12 3.20 -3.20
CA ALA A 84 15.20 4.18 -3.39
C ALA A 84 15.29 4.59 -4.86
N ALA A 85 15.96 5.70 -5.12
CA ALA A 85 16.40 6.03 -6.46
C ALA A 85 17.51 5.07 -6.93
N CYS A 86 17.43 4.65 -8.18
CA CYS A 86 18.41 3.78 -8.83
C CYS A 86 19.78 4.47 -8.89
N PRO A 87 20.86 3.84 -8.41
CA PRO A 87 22.21 4.42 -8.45
C PRO A 87 22.80 4.56 -9.86
N LYS A 88 22.22 3.90 -10.88
CA LYS A 88 22.68 3.99 -12.28
C LYS A 88 21.97 5.10 -13.07
N CYS A 89 20.65 5.23 -12.94
CA CYS A 89 19.86 6.14 -13.79
C CYS A 89 19.04 7.18 -13.02
N GLY A 90 19.04 7.14 -11.68
CA GLY A 90 18.30 8.08 -10.83
C GLY A 90 16.78 7.87 -10.81
N MET A 91 16.24 6.93 -11.59
CA MET A 91 14.81 6.60 -11.57
C MET A 91 14.44 5.81 -10.31
N ALA A 92 13.20 5.95 -9.84
CA ALA A 92 12.70 5.19 -8.70
C ALA A 92 12.72 3.67 -8.97
N LEU A 93 13.18 2.89 -8.00
CA LEU A 93 13.13 1.43 -8.07
C LEU A 93 11.71 0.95 -7.80
N GLU A 94 11.27 -0.03 -8.59
CA GLU A 94 9.93 -0.61 -8.48
C GLU A 94 10.01 -1.90 -7.64
N PRO A 95 8.97 -2.21 -6.84
CA PRO A 95 8.92 -3.47 -6.12
C PRO A 95 8.86 -4.64 -7.11
N ASP A 96 9.69 -5.65 -6.87
CA ASP A 96 9.68 -6.90 -7.61
C ASP A 96 8.39 -7.65 -7.29
N MET A 97 7.46 -7.65 -8.26
CA MET A 97 6.16 -8.31 -8.15
C MET A 97 6.28 -9.83 -7.98
N ALA A 98 7.48 -10.42 -8.16
CA ALA A 98 7.73 -11.82 -7.85
C ALA A 98 7.68 -12.14 -6.34
N ALA A 99 7.66 -11.11 -5.47
CA ALA A 99 7.40 -11.27 -4.03
C ALA A 99 5.92 -11.06 -3.67
N ALA A 100 4.99 -11.37 -4.60
CA ALA A 100 3.60 -11.61 -4.22
C ALA A 100 3.55 -12.71 -3.14
N PRO A 101 2.62 -12.65 -2.17
CA PRO A 101 2.42 -13.76 -1.25
C PRO A 101 2.17 -15.03 -2.08
N ALA A 102 2.71 -16.17 -1.64
CA ALA A 102 2.54 -17.44 -2.32
C ALA A 102 1.05 -17.84 -2.29
N THR A 103 0.27 -17.32 -3.24
CA THR A 103 -1.09 -17.76 -3.50
C THR A 103 -0.97 -19.07 -4.27
N LYS A 104 -1.41 -20.16 -3.65
CA LYS A 104 -1.57 -21.42 -4.35
C LYS A 104 -2.89 -21.31 -5.12
N THR A 105 -2.81 -21.11 -6.42
CA THR A 105 -3.99 -21.10 -7.29
C THR A 105 -4.38 -22.54 -7.60
N GLU A 106 -5.48 -23.00 -7.03
CA GLU A 106 -6.05 -24.30 -7.34
C GLU A 106 -7.18 -24.12 -8.35
N TYR A 107 -7.20 -24.91 -9.41
CA TYR A 107 -8.18 -24.83 -10.48
C TYR A 107 -9.31 -25.85 -10.24
N VAL A 108 -10.56 -25.38 -10.18
CA VAL A 108 -11.73 -26.22 -9.87
C VAL A 108 -12.72 -26.20 -11.02
N CYS A 109 -13.36 -27.35 -11.29
CA CYS A 109 -14.38 -27.45 -12.32
C CYS A 109 -15.75 -26.95 -11.82
N PRO A 110 -16.44 -26.03 -12.53
CA PRO A 110 -17.74 -25.49 -12.08
C PRO A 110 -18.87 -26.53 -12.04
N MET A 111 -18.75 -27.63 -12.77
CA MET A 111 -19.73 -28.72 -12.78
C MET A 111 -19.35 -29.90 -11.87
N HIS A 112 -18.06 -30.03 -11.53
CA HIS A 112 -17.53 -31.15 -10.73
C HIS A 112 -16.58 -30.58 -9.66
N PRO A 113 -17.12 -30.07 -8.54
CA PRO A 113 -16.33 -29.40 -7.51
C PRO A 113 -15.31 -30.32 -6.81
N GLU A 114 -15.43 -31.65 -6.99
CA GLU A 114 -14.48 -32.65 -6.51
C GLU A 114 -13.20 -32.72 -7.37
N VAL A 115 -13.19 -32.12 -8.56
CA VAL A 115 -12.03 -32.07 -9.45
C VAL A 115 -11.24 -30.80 -9.17
N ILE A 116 -10.13 -30.95 -8.44
CA ILE A 116 -9.18 -29.89 -8.08
C ILE A 116 -7.84 -30.20 -8.75
N GLN A 117 -7.27 -29.23 -9.47
CA GLN A 117 -5.96 -29.35 -10.12
C GLN A 117 -5.07 -28.15 -9.79
N ASP A 118 -3.75 -28.37 -9.76
CA ASP A 118 -2.78 -27.30 -9.54
C ASP A 118 -2.41 -26.54 -10.83
N GLU A 119 -2.90 -27.00 -11.99
CA GLU A 119 -2.58 -26.44 -13.31
C GLU A 119 -3.83 -26.03 -14.10
N PRO A 120 -3.73 -24.97 -14.93
CA PRO A 120 -4.81 -24.58 -15.81
C PRO A 120 -5.02 -25.64 -16.90
N GLY A 121 -6.28 -26.01 -17.14
CA GLY A 121 -6.59 -27.04 -18.12
C GLY A 121 -8.08 -27.30 -18.31
N SER A 122 -8.36 -28.33 -19.09
CA SER A 122 -9.72 -28.86 -19.26
C SER A 122 -9.99 -29.94 -18.24
N CYS A 123 -11.16 -29.88 -17.62
CA CYS A 123 -11.62 -30.90 -16.68
C CYS A 123 -11.66 -32.28 -17.35
N PRO A 124 -10.99 -33.32 -16.80
CA PRO A 124 -10.97 -34.66 -17.39
C PRO A 124 -12.34 -35.36 -17.36
N GLN A 125 -13.29 -34.85 -16.57
CA GLN A 125 -14.61 -35.45 -16.40
C GLN A 125 -15.68 -34.87 -17.35
N CYS A 126 -15.61 -33.58 -17.68
CA CYS A 126 -16.61 -32.92 -18.55
C CYS A 126 -16.03 -32.07 -19.68
N GLY A 127 -14.71 -31.95 -19.78
CA GLY A 127 -14.03 -31.21 -20.85
C GLY A 127 -14.12 -29.68 -20.76
N MET A 128 -14.83 -29.13 -19.77
CA MET A 128 -14.92 -27.68 -19.56
C MET A 128 -13.63 -27.11 -18.96
N ALA A 129 -13.33 -25.85 -19.24
CA ALA A 129 -12.19 -25.14 -18.67
C ALA A 129 -12.32 -25.03 -17.14
N LEU A 130 -11.23 -25.30 -16.43
CA LEU A 130 -11.17 -25.12 -14.99
C LEU A 130 -11.04 -23.63 -14.63
N GLU A 131 -11.69 -23.22 -13.55
CA GLU A 131 -11.62 -21.85 -13.07
C GLU A 131 -10.61 -21.74 -11.92
N PRO A 132 -9.74 -20.71 -11.91
CA PRO A 132 -8.78 -20.51 -10.84
C PRO A 132 -9.49 -20.11 -9.54
N ARG A 133 -9.19 -20.84 -8.48
CA ARG A 133 -9.55 -20.52 -7.10
C ARG A 133 -8.28 -20.11 -6.37
N GLU A 134 -8.17 -18.82 -6.12
CA GLU A 134 -7.07 -18.27 -5.34
C GLU A 134 -7.28 -18.63 -3.87
N ILE A 135 -6.41 -19.48 -3.33
CA ILE A 135 -6.34 -19.71 -1.90
C ILE A 135 -5.21 -18.83 -1.39
N THR A 136 -5.59 -17.73 -0.74
CA THR A 136 -4.63 -16.96 0.03
C THR A 136 -4.18 -17.84 1.19
N LEU A 137 -2.92 -18.29 1.16
CA LEU A 137 -2.22 -18.79 2.35
C LEU A 137 -1.86 -17.63 3.28
N GLU A 138 -2.79 -16.68 3.44
CA GLU A 138 -2.75 -15.70 4.50
C GLU A 138 -3.41 -16.38 5.70
N GLU A 139 -2.54 -17.05 6.45
CA GLU A 139 -2.65 -17.26 7.88
C GLU A 139 -2.75 -15.88 8.58
N GLU A 140 -3.80 -15.11 8.29
CA GLU A 140 -4.27 -14.10 9.21
C GLU A 140 -4.97 -14.89 10.31
N GLU A 141 -4.23 -15.14 11.40
CA GLU A 141 -4.66 -15.95 12.52
C GLU A 141 -6.05 -15.53 13.00
N ASN A 142 -7.08 -16.20 12.49
CA ASN A 142 -8.46 -15.83 12.76
C ASN A 142 -8.71 -15.98 14.26
N PRO A 143 -8.94 -14.88 15.00
CA PRO A 143 -9.00 -14.90 16.45
C PRO A 143 -10.17 -15.77 16.94
N GLU A 144 -11.23 -15.90 16.13
CA GLU A 144 -12.36 -16.78 16.40
C GLU A 144 -11.96 -18.26 16.34
N LEU A 145 -11.17 -18.66 15.32
CA LEU A 145 -10.67 -20.05 15.24
C LEU A 145 -9.78 -20.38 16.44
N LYS A 146 -8.88 -19.48 16.84
CA LYS A 146 -8.05 -19.66 18.05
C LYS A 146 -8.90 -19.82 19.31
N ASP A 147 -9.92 -18.98 19.49
CA ASP A 147 -10.78 -19.05 20.67
C ASP A 147 -11.64 -20.33 20.67
N MET A 148 -12.16 -20.73 19.51
CA MET A 148 -12.90 -21.99 19.35
C MET A 148 -12.01 -23.22 19.60
N THR A 149 -10.78 -23.25 19.06
CA THR A 149 -9.81 -24.34 19.31
C THR A 149 -9.42 -24.39 20.79
N ARG A 150 -9.21 -23.24 21.44
CA ARG A 150 -8.90 -23.17 22.87
C ARG A 150 -10.04 -23.71 23.72
N ARG A 151 -11.29 -23.29 23.45
CA ARG A 151 -12.47 -23.79 24.17
C ARG A 151 -12.69 -25.29 23.96
N PHE A 152 -12.48 -25.78 22.74
CA PHE A 152 -12.55 -27.20 22.42
C PHE A 152 -11.53 -28.01 23.24
N TRP A 153 -10.28 -27.56 23.31
CA TRP A 153 -9.23 -28.22 24.10
C TRP A 153 -9.49 -28.18 25.60
N ILE A 154 -9.99 -27.05 26.13
CA ILE A 154 -10.40 -26.95 27.53
C ILE A 154 -11.52 -27.96 27.83
N GLY A 155 -12.54 -28.03 26.98
CA GLY A 155 -13.63 -28.98 27.12
C GLY A 155 -13.17 -30.44 27.06
N LEU A 156 -12.25 -30.76 26.15
CA LEU A 156 -11.68 -32.11 25.99
C LEU A 156 -10.92 -32.55 27.26
N VAL A 157 -10.10 -31.67 27.84
CA VAL A 157 -9.37 -31.95 29.09
C VAL A 157 -10.32 -32.13 30.27
N LEU A 158 -11.37 -31.31 30.36
CA LEU A 158 -12.39 -31.43 31.42
C LEU A 158 -13.25 -32.69 31.27
N ALA A 159 -13.46 -33.18 30.05
CA ALA A 159 -14.22 -34.41 29.77
C ALA A 159 -13.38 -35.69 29.88
N PHE A 160 -12.05 -35.60 29.76
CA PHE A 160 -11.13 -36.74 29.87
C PHE A 160 -11.29 -37.60 31.14
N PRO A 161 -11.47 -37.05 32.36
CA PRO A 161 -11.64 -37.87 33.58
C PRO A 161 -13.06 -38.44 33.77
N VAL A 162 -13.99 -38.18 32.83
CA VAL A 162 -15.38 -38.69 32.88
C VAL A 162 -15.54 -39.99 32.07
N PHE A 163 -14.53 -40.37 31.29
CA PHE A 163 -14.40 -41.66 30.59
C PHE A 163 -13.30 -42.51 31.24
#